data_AF-A0A922M3R4-F1
#
_entry.id   AF-A0A922M3R4-F1
#
_cell.length_a   1.000
_cell.length_b   1.000
_cell.length_c   1.000
_cell.angle_alpha   90.00
_cell.angle_beta   90.00
_cell.angle_gamma   90.00
#
_symmetry.space_group_name_H-M   'P 1'
#
loop_
_entity.id
_entity.type
_entity.pdbx_description
1 polymer ?
#
loop_
_entity_poly.entity_id
_entity_poly.type
_entity_poly.pdbx_seq_one_letter_code
_entity_poly.pdbx_strand_id
1 'polypeptide(L)'
;MKLEQERDADIKPILEWLRSGNKPSWSDVAQYSAVTKGLWAQWKSLTLHNGLLCRKWESTNGKDEHLQLVVPRSKISRNKRPRTDESSPGQHEQDLKREIMGLLSNWKLELESKLDDMCAKHNNLVSKLSTEILELKTQTSKIQECNDKIETSMNFINKQYEEIKVGLDNMKKERQEQRKCLENLENKVQDLALKSRSSCIEVRNIPLKDKETSVDLADTVCKIGKTVGIAISPTDLRDVYRLPGKHGSIRPIVAEFHTVQMKLSTLSSVRNFNNNKRTVEEKLNTELINIAGKRQAVYVADYLPASSRKLFHMSREYAKQNNFEYCWTSNGNIFLRKKQGDKQILVSSEQCLLDLGKKCVTSN
;
A
#
# COMPACT_ATOMS: atom_id res chain seq x y z
N MET A 1 -69.71 -16.16 25.33
CA MET A 1 -69.16 -17.42 25.89
C MET A 1 -67.98 -17.23 26.84
N LYS A 2 -66.79 -16.78 26.42
CA LYS A 2 -65.60 -16.70 27.32
C LYS A 2 -65.80 -15.77 28.52
N LEU A 3 -66.20 -14.53 28.27
CA LEU A 3 -66.59 -13.54 29.28
C LEU A 3 -67.77 -13.98 30.16
N GLU A 4 -68.56 -14.96 29.72
CA GLU A 4 -69.72 -15.45 30.47
C GLU A 4 -69.34 -16.59 31.42
N GLN A 5 -68.39 -17.46 31.03
CA GLN A 5 -67.80 -18.46 31.92
C GLN A 5 -66.96 -17.81 33.04
N GLU A 6 -66.23 -16.73 32.74
CA GLU A 6 -65.42 -16.01 33.74
C GLU A 6 -66.26 -15.26 34.78
N ARG A 7 -67.53 -14.94 34.45
CA ARG A 7 -68.49 -14.31 35.38
C ARG A 7 -69.36 -15.30 36.12
N ASP A 8 -69.38 -16.57 35.72
CA ASP A 8 -70.18 -17.61 36.35
C ASP A 8 -69.49 -18.09 37.63
N ALA A 9 -70.18 -17.94 38.77
CA ALA A 9 -69.64 -18.24 40.10
C ALA A 9 -69.25 -19.72 40.27
N ASP A 10 -69.87 -20.63 39.51
CA ASP A 10 -69.64 -22.06 39.62
C ASP A 10 -68.49 -22.52 38.68
N ILE A 11 -68.30 -21.84 37.55
CA ILE A 11 -67.31 -22.19 36.51
C ILE A 11 -65.98 -21.46 36.73
N LYS A 12 -66.01 -20.20 37.20
CA LYS A 12 -64.82 -19.37 37.39
C LYS A 12 -63.73 -20.06 38.23
N PRO A 13 -64.02 -20.70 39.39
CA PRO A 13 -62.98 -21.37 40.18
C PRO A 13 -62.27 -22.49 39.41
N ILE A 14 -63.03 -23.25 38.61
CA ILE A 14 -62.50 -24.35 37.79
C ILE A 14 -61.57 -23.82 36.70
N LEU A 15 -61.92 -22.69 36.07
CA LEU A 15 -61.07 -22.01 35.09
C LEU A 15 -59.75 -21.56 35.70
N GLU A 16 -59.79 -20.96 36.90
CA GLU A 16 -58.59 -20.50 37.61
C GLU A 16 -57.66 -21.67 37.98
N TRP A 17 -58.22 -22.76 38.52
CA TRP A 17 -57.45 -23.95 38.86
C TRP A 17 -56.81 -24.59 37.62
N LEU A 18 -57.56 -24.74 36.52
CA LEU A 18 -57.02 -25.30 35.28
C LEU A 18 -55.94 -24.42 34.65
N ARG A 19 -56.06 -23.08 34.73
CA ARG A 19 -55.01 -22.15 34.29
C ARG A 19 -53.75 -22.26 35.15
N SER A 20 -53.91 -22.45 36.46
CA SER A 20 -52.78 -22.61 37.40
C SER A 20 -52.11 -23.99 37.34
N GLY A 21 -52.73 -24.96 36.67
CA GLY A 21 -52.24 -26.34 36.60
C GLY A 21 -52.38 -27.14 37.91
N ASN A 22 -52.86 -26.53 38.99
CA ASN A 22 -52.95 -27.15 40.31
C ASN A 22 -54.38 -27.61 40.59
N LYS A 23 -54.57 -28.93 40.74
CA LYS A 23 -55.83 -29.49 41.21
C LYS A 23 -55.92 -29.33 42.73
N PRO A 24 -56.86 -28.54 43.28
CA PRO A 24 -57.02 -28.38 44.72
C PRO A 24 -57.49 -29.67 45.39
N SER A 25 -57.22 -29.81 46.69
CA SER A 25 -57.64 -30.98 47.48
C SER A 25 -59.15 -30.93 47.75
N TRP A 26 -59.75 -32.06 48.15
CA TRP A 26 -61.17 -32.08 48.50
C TRP A 26 -61.54 -31.10 49.62
N SER A 27 -60.62 -30.90 50.59
CA SER A 27 -60.81 -29.96 51.70
C SER A 27 -61.01 -28.53 51.20
N ASP A 28 -60.27 -28.15 50.15
CA ASP A 28 -60.31 -26.80 49.57
C ASP A 28 -61.58 -26.57 48.74
N VAL A 29 -62.13 -27.63 48.13
CA VAL A 29 -63.29 -27.56 47.23
C VAL A 29 -64.61 -27.81 47.96
N ALA A 30 -64.59 -28.38 49.17
CA ALA A 30 -65.79 -28.73 49.94
C ALA A 30 -66.76 -27.55 50.13
N GLN A 31 -66.22 -26.34 50.30
CA GLN A 31 -66.96 -25.08 50.49
C GLN A 31 -67.64 -24.53 49.21
N TYR A 32 -67.30 -25.05 48.02
CA TYR A 32 -67.89 -24.59 46.76
C TYR A 32 -69.23 -25.28 46.45
N SER A 33 -69.93 -24.77 45.43
CA SER A 33 -71.24 -25.27 45.01
C SER A 33 -71.20 -26.72 44.51
N ALA A 34 -72.36 -27.37 44.44
CA ALA A 34 -72.47 -28.71 43.89
C ALA A 34 -72.02 -28.79 42.42
N VAL A 35 -72.21 -27.71 41.64
CA VAL A 35 -71.80 -27.64 40.23
C VAL A 35 -70.28 -27.58 40.12
N THR A 36 -69.63 -26.72 40.89
CA THR A 36 -68.17 -26.65 40.97
C THR A 36 -67.56 -27.97 41.44
N LYS A 37 -68.14 -28.59 42.48
CA LYS A 37 -67.71 -29.91 42.96
C LYS A 37 -67.87 -31.01 41.89
N GLY A 38 -68.96 -30.98 41.14
CA GLY A 38 -69.21 -31.92 40.04
C GLY A 38 -68.19 -31.77 38.90
N LEU A 39 -67.85 -30.53 38.53
CA LEU A 39 -66.79 -30.26 37.56
C LEU A 39 -65.41 -30.68 38.09
N TRP A 40 -65.08 -30.37 39.35
CA TRP A 40 -63.83 -30.78 39.98
C TRP A 40 -63.67 -32.30 40.05
N ALA A 41 -64.75 -33.05 40.32
CA ALA A 41 -64.71 -34.51 40.29
C ALA A 41 -64.35 -35.07 38.91
N GLN A 42 -64.72 -34.34 37.85
CA GLN A 42 -64.47 -34.68 36.44
C GLN A 42 -63.15 -34.11 35.91
N TRP A 43 -62.23 -33.67 36.78
CA TRP A 43 -60.98 -32.97 36.43
C TRP A 43 -60.21 -33.56 35.24
N LYS A 44 -60.04 -34.90 35.19
CA LYS A 44 -59.29 -35.58 34.12
C LYS A 44 -59.89 -35.38 32.72
N SER A 45 -61.19 -35.06 32.64
CA SER A 45 -61.91 -34.81 31.39
C SER A 45 -62.06 -33.33 31.05
N LEU A 46 -61.58 -32.41 31.88
CA LEU A 46 -61.72 -30.97 31.62
C LEU A 46 -60.48 -30.40 30.93
N THR A 47 -60.69 -29.60 29.89
CA THR A 47 -59.63 -28.94 29.13
C THR A 47 -60.00 -27.50 28.77
N LEU A 48 -58.98 -26.68 28.58
CA LEU A 48 -59.12 -25.32 28.09
C LEU A 48 -58.87 -25.29 26.58
N HIS A 49 -59.89 -25.03 25.78
CA HIS A 49 -59.75 -24.87 24.33
C HIS A 49 -60.01 -23.40 23.96
N ASN A 50 -59.01 -22.71 23.43
CA ASN A 50 -59.05 -21.27 23.10
C ASN A 50 -59.55 -20.37 24.25
N GLY A 51 -59.23 -20.75 25.50
CA GLY A 51 -59.64 -20.00 26.70
C GLY A 51 -61.06 -20.28 27.18
N LEU A 52 -61.78 -21.23 26.57
CA LEU A 52 -63.09 -21.72 27.02
C LEU A 52 -62.94 -23.05 27.78
N LEU A 53 -63.72 -23.22 28.85
CA LEU A 53 -63.82 -24.49 29.54
C LEU A 53 -64.63 -25.49 28.69
N CYS A 54 -63.97 -26.58 28.29
CA CYS A 54 -64.58 -27.70 27.59
C CYS A 54 -64.40 -28.98 28.40
N ARG A 55 -65.33 -29.92 28.22
CA ARG A 55 -65.25 -31.29 28.72
C ARG A 55 -65.01 -32.21 27.54
N LYS A 56 -63.96 -33.02 27.63
CA LYS A 56 -63.69 -34.13 26.73
C LYS A 56 -64.73 -35.24 26.99
N TRP A 57 -65.39 -35.66 25.93
CA TRP A 57 -66.24 -36.84 25.93
C TRP A 57 -65.64 -37.87 25.00
N GLU A 58 -65.49 -39.09 25.50
CA GLU A 58 -65.03 -40.25 24.76
C GLU A 58 -66.20 -41.22 24.60
N SER A 59 -66.42 -41.70 23.39
CA SER A 59 -67.49 -42.66 23.13
C SER A 59 -67.20 -44.01 23.81
N THR A 60 -68.24 -44.76 24.19
CA THR A 60 -68.12 -46.03 24.96
C THR A 60 -67.29 -47.12 24.26
N ASN A 61 -67.10 -46.98 22.96
CA ASN A 61 -66.31 -47.81 22.05
C ASN A 61 -64.90 -47.24 21.76
N GLY A 62 -64.51 -46.13 22.40
CA GLY A 62 -63.14 -45.57 22.42
C GLY A 62 -62.63 -45.00 21.09
N LYS A 63 -63.48 -44.90 20.05
CA LYS A 63 -63.06 -44.49 18.69
C LYS A 63 -63.19 -43.00 18.40
N ASP A 64 -64.05 -42.29 19.12
CA ASP A 64 -64.37 -40.88 18.86
C ASP A 64 -64.22 -40.05 20.13
N GLU A 65 -63.47 -38.96 20.02
CA GLU A 65 -63.29 -37.94 21.06
C GLU A 65 -63.82 -36.59 20.57
N HIS A 66 -64.68 -35.96 21.36
CA HIS A 66 -65.21 -34.64 21.04
C HIS A 66 -65.17 -33.71 22.26
N LEU A 67 -64.98 -32.42 22.00
CA LEU A 67 -64.96 -31.38 23.02
C LEU A 67 -66.37 -30.78 23.18
N GLN A 68 -66.95 -30.93 24.36
CA GLN A 68 -68.24 -30.35 24.71
C GLN A 68 -68.03 -29.07 25.53
N LEU A 69 -68.62 -27.96 25.09
CA LEU A 69 -68.53 -26.68 25.78
C LEU A 69 -69.31 -26.70 27.11
N VAL A 70 -68.69 -26.29 28.21
CA VAL A 70 -69.38 -26.14 29.51
C VAL A 70 -70.16 -24.83 29.49
N VAL A 71 -71.48 -24.90 29.40
CA VAL A 71 -72.34 -23.72 29.23
C VAL A 71 -72.62 -23.04 30.59
N PRO A 72 -72.37 -21.73 30.75
CA PRO A 72 -72.75 -20.97 31.95
C PRO A 72 -74.24 -21.05 32.24
N ARG A 73 -74.61 -21.00 33.53
CA ARG A 73 -76.00 -21.13 33.96
C ARG A 73 -76.93 -20.10 33.31
N SER A 74 -76.42 -18.91 33.03
CA SER A 74 -77.16 -17.81 32.37
C SER A 74 -77.57 -18.09 30.93
N LYS A 75 -77.02 -19.12 30.28
CA LYS A 75 -77.30 -19.48 28.87
C LYS A 75 -78.11 -20.76 28.70
N ILE A 76 -78.48 -21.43 29.80
CA ILE A 76 -79.27 -22.66 29.73
C ILE A 76 -80.75 -22.27 29.63
N SER A 77 -81.26 -22.15 28.40
CA SER A 77 -82.69 -21.98 28.13
C SER A 77 -83.41 -23.34 28.23
N ARG A 78 -84.30 -23.49 29.22
CA ARG A 78 -85.17 -24.68 29.37
C ARG A 78 -86.42 -24.53 28.51
N ASN A 79 -86.29 -24.64 27.19
CA ASN A 79 -87.45 -24.74 26.31
C ASN A 79 -87.76 -26.22 26.01
N LYS A 80 -88.89 -26.70 26.54
CA LYS A 80 -89.49 -27.98 26.14
C LYS A 80 -90.00 -27.85 24.70
N ARG A 81 -89.63 -28.77 23.81
CA ARG A 81 -90.17 -28.82 22.43
C ARG A 81 -91.61 -29.35 22.46
N PRO A 82 -92.60 -28.69 21.82
CA PRO A 82 -93.86 -29.33 21.49
C PRO A 82 -93.68 -30.21 20.24
N ARG A 83 -94.26 -31.41 20.27
CA ARG A 83 -94.60 -32.16 19.05
C ARG A 83 -95.96 -31.66 18.57
N THR A 84 -96.12 -31.48 17.27
CA THR A 84 -97.44 -31.30 16.64
C THR A 84 -97.53 -32.23 15.44
N ASP A 85 -98.57 -33.07 15.49
CA ASP A 85 -99.05 -33.95 14.43
C ASP A 85 -99.89 -33.16 13.39
N GLU A 86 -99.81 -33.67 12.16
CA GLU A 86 -100.77 -33.59 11.04
C GLU A 86 -101.20 -32.24 10.42
N SER A 87 -100.92 -32.07 9.11
CA SER A 87 -101.92 -32.05 8.01
C SER A 87 -101.29 -31.72 6.62
N SER A 88 -101.74 -32.40 5.56
CA SER A 88 -101.41 -32.24 4.11
C SER A 88 -102.57 -31.49 3.39
N PRO A 89 -102.57 -31.08 2.08
CA PRO A 89 -101.62 -31.36 0.98
C PRO A 89 -101.28 -30.23 -0.04
N GLY A 90 -100.15 -30.38 -0.75
CA GLY A 90 -100.15 -30.38 -2.23
C GLY A 90 -99.60 -29.18 -3.03
N GLN A 91 -99.93 -27.93 -2.70
CA GLN A 91 -99.59 -26.78 -3.57
C GLN A 91 -98.39 -25.95 -3.10
N HIS A 92 -98.23 -25.80 -1.79
CA HIS A 92 -97.12 -25.03 -1.22
C HIS A 92 -95.74 -25.67 -1.49
N GLU A 93 -95.70 -27.00 -1.58
CA GLU A 93 -94.46 -27.77 -1.78
C GLU A 93 -93.90 -27.63 -3.21
N GLN A 94 -94.76 -27.49 -4.23
CA GLN A 94 -94.32 -27.30 -5.62
C GLN A 94 -93.78 -25.88 -5.86
N ASP A 95 -94.40 -24.88 -5.24
CA ASP A 95 -93.92 -23.49 -5.30
C ASP A 95 -92.57 -23.34 -4.58
N LEU A 96 -92.45 -23.90 -3.37
CA LEU A 96 -91.18 -23.94 -2.65
C LEU A 96 -90.09 -24.69 -3.44
N LYS A 97 -90.43 -25.83 -4.05
CA LYS A 97 -89.47 -26.61 -4.83
C LYS A 97 -88.97 -25.84 -6.04
N ARG A 98 -89.84 -25.10 -6.73
CA ARG A 98 -89.47 -24.27 -7.88
C ARG A 98 -88.63 -23.06 -7.47
N GLU A 99 -88.96 -22.41 -6.36
CA GLU A 99 -88.17 -21.30 -5.81
C GLU A 99 -86.78 -21.77 -5.38
N ILE A 100 -86.68 -22.90 -4.67
CA ILE A 100 -85.41 -23.52 -4.28
C ILE A 100 -84.58 -23.92 -5.51
N MET A 101 -85.20 -24.54 -6.51
CA MET A 101 -84.50 -24.90 -7.75
C MET A 101 -84.02 -23.66 -8.52
N GLY A 102 -84.82 -22.58 -8.54
CA GLY A 102 -84.43 -21.30 -9.10
C GLY A 102 -83.23 -20.68 -8.39
N LEU A 103 -83.25 -20.67 -7.06
CA LEU A 103 -82.13 -20.19 -6.23
C LEU A 103 -80.87 -21.04 -6.40
N LEU A 104 -81.00 -22.37 -6.47
CA LEU A 104 -79.88 -23.29 -6.70
C LEU A 104 -79.29 -23.13 -8.09
N SER A 105 -80.12 -22.97 -9.13
CA SER A 105 -79.65 -22.67 -10.48
C SER A 105 -78.94 -21.33 -10.56
N ASN A 106 -79.49 -20.30 -9.91
CA ASN A 106 -78.87 -18.98 -9.89
C ASN A 106 -77.53 -18.98 -9.13
N TRP A 107 -77.48 -19.69 -7.99
CA TRP A 107 -76.25 -19.89 -7.22
C TRP A 107 -75.21 -20.69 -8.02
N LYS A 108 -75.63 -21.72 -8.77
CA LYS A 108 -74.76 -22.50 -9.64
C LYS A 108 -74.17 -21.63 -10.76
N LEU A 109 -74.98 -20.82 -11.43
CA LEU A 109 -74.52 -19.87 -12.46
C LEU A 109 -73.56 -18.83 -11.89
N GLU A 110 -73.81 -18.34 -10.68
CA GLU A 110 -72.94 -17.39 -10.00
C GLU A 110 -71.58 -18.01 -9.63
N LEU A 111 -71.58 -19.29 -9.20
CA LEU A 111 -70.35 -20.04 -8.92
C LEU A 111 -69.55 -20.32 -10.19
N GLU A 112 -70.20 -20.78 -11.26
CA GLU A 112 -69.55 -21.03 -12.56
C GLU A 112 -68.94 -19.73 -13.10
N SER A 113 -69.67 -18.60 -13.03
CA SER A 113 -69.16 -17.30 -13.42
C SER A 113 -67.95 -16.84 -12.60
N LYS A 114 -67.95 -17.04 -11.27
CA LYS A 114 -66.81 -16.70 -10.41
C LYS A 114 -65.60 -17.60 -10.68
N LEU A 115 -65.83 -18.88 -10.97
CA LEU A 115 -64.77 -19.83 -11.30
C LEU A 115 -64.12 -19.48 -12.64
N ASP A 116 -64.91 -19.11 -13.65
CA ASP A 116 -64.42 -18.67 -14.95
C ASP A 116 -63.61 -17.37 -14.82
N ASP A 117 -64.09 -16.40 -14.04
CA ASP A 117 -63.37 -15.14 -13.78
C ASP A 117 -62.06 -15.39 -13.03
N MET A 118 -62.04 -16.33 -12.07
CA MET A 118 -60.82 -16.78 -11.41
C MET A 118 -59.83 -17.46 -12.37
N CYS A 119 -60.31 -18.37 -13.21
CA CYS A 119 -59.48 -19.06 -14.21
C CYS A 119 -58.90 -18.07 -15.21
N ALA A 120 -59.69 -17.08 -15.67
CA ALA A 120 -59.23 -16.02 -16.55
C ALA A 120 -58.13 -15.17 -15.90
N LYS A 121 -58.31 -14.78 -14.63
CA LYS A 121 -57.29 -14.05 -13.84
C LYS A 121 -56.02 -14.86 -13.66
N HIS A 122 -56.15 -16.16 -13.35
CA HIS A 122 -55.01 -17.07 -13.16
C HIS A 122 -54.24 -17.26 -14.48
N ASN A 123 -54.94 -17.46 -15.60
CA ASN A 123 -54.32 -17.55 -16.92
C ASN A 123 -53.58 -16.27 -17.30
N ASN A 124 -54.15 -15.09 -17.02
CA ASN A 124 -53.49 -13.82 -17.28
C ASN A 124 -52.18 -13.69 -16.46
N LEU A 125 -52.21 -14.03 -15.17
CA LEU A 125 -51.03 -14.01 -14.30
C LEU A 125 -49.94 -14.97 -14.79
N VAL A 126 -50.33 -16.21 -15.12
CA VAL A 126 -49.40 -17.24 -15.64
C VAL A 126 -48.79 -16.80 -16.96
N SER A 127 -49.56 -16.17 -17.84
CA SER A 127 -49.03 -15.66 -19.11
C SER A 127 -47.98 -14.56 -18.89
N LYS A 128 -48.23 -13.61 -17.96
CA LYS A 128 -47.27 -12.56 -17.59
C LYS A 128 -45.99 -13.12 -16.95
N LEU A 129 -46.14 -14.06 -16.03
CA LEU A 129 -44.99 -14.74 -15.42
C LEU A 129 -44.15 -15.48 -16.48
N SER A 130 -44.80 -16.14 -17.43
CA SER A 130 -44.12 -16.83 -18.53
C SER A 130 -43.33 -15.84 -19.41
N THR A 131 -43.89 -14.67 -19.71
CA THR A 131 -43.19 -13.62 -20.47
C THR A 131 -41.98 -13.08 -19.70
N GLU A 132 -42.11 -12.79 -18.40
CA GLU A 132 -40.99 -12.31 -17.57
C GLU A 132 -39.88 -13.35 -17.45
N ILE A 133 -40.22 -14.64 -17.32
CA ILE A 133 -39.24 -15.74 -17.27
C ILE A 133 -38.46 -15.82 -18.59
N LEU A 134 -39.12 -15.66 -19.74
CA LEU A 134 -38.45 -15.64 -21.03
C LEU A 134 -37.50 -14.44 -21.13
N GLU A 135 -37.93 -13.25 -20.71
CA GLU A 135 -37.07 -12.06 -20.69
C GLU A 135 -35.85 -12.25 -19.78
N LEU A 136 -36.04 -12.74 -18.55
CA LEU A 136 -34.94 -13.04 -17.62
C LEU A 136 -33.96 -14.07 -18.19
N LYS A 137 -34.46 -15.10 -18.88
CA LYS A 137 -33.62 -16.10 -19.53
C LYS A 137 -32.79 -15.48 -20.65
N THR A 138 -33.38 -14.59 -21.46
CA THR A 138 -32.64 -13.87 -22.51
C THR A 138 -31.58 -12.93 -21.93
N GLN A 139 -31.87 -12.23 -20.84
CA GLN A 139 -30.89 -11.37 -20.15
C GLN A 139 -29.74 -12.21 -19.58
N THR A 140 -30.04 -13.33 -18.92
CA THR A 140 -29.04 -14.25 -18.37
C THR A 140 -28.11 -14.78 -19.48
N SER A 141 -28.66 -15.11 -20.65
CA SER A 141 -27.88 -15.50 -21.82
C SER A 141 -26.92 -14.40 -22.31
N LYS A 142 -27.39 -13.14 -22.37
CA LYS A 142 -26.56 -12.00 -22.77
C LYS A 142 -25.45 -11.70 -21.77
N ILE A 143 -25.75 -11.85 -20.47
CA ILE A 143 -24.77 -11.68 -19.39
C ILE A 143 -23.68 -12.74 -19.52
N GLN A 144 -24.04 -14.00 -19.79
CA GLN A 144 -23.05 -15.06 -19.99
C GLN A 144 -22.12 -14.75 -21.16
N GLU A 145 -22.67 -14.37 -22.31
CA GLU A 145 -21.87 -14.02 -23.49
C GLU A 145 -20.96 -12.80 -23.23
N CYS A 146 -21.43 -11.83 -22.46
CA CYS A 146 -20.63 -10.68 -22.04
C CYS A 146 -19.48 -11.10 -21.12
N ASN A 147 -19.74 -11.98 -20.16
CA ASN A 147 -18.72 -12.51 -19.25
C ASN A 147 -17.65 -13.30 -20.01
N ASP A 148 -18.02 -14.11 -21.00
CA ASP A 148 -17.07 -14.85 -21.84
C ASP A 148 -16.16 -13.88 -22.64
N LYS A 149 -16.73 -12.80 -23.17
CA LYS A 149 -15.96 -11.73 -23.85
C LYS A 149 -15.04 -10.98 -22.89
N ILE A 150 -15.48 -10.74 -21.66
CA ILE A 150 -14.65 -10.11 -20.61
C ILE A 150 -13.48 -11.03 -20.25
N GLU A 151 -13.73 -12.32 -20.06
CA GLU A 151 -12.69 -13.29 -19.72
C GLU A 151 -11.60 -13.38 -20.81
N THR A 152 -12.01 -13.48 -22.07
CA THR A 152 -11.08 -13.49 -23.21
C THR A 152 -10.26 -12.20 -23.31
N SER A 153 -10.89 -11.04 -23.11
CA SER A 153 -10.19 -9.75 -23.06
C SER A 153 -9.21 -9.66 -21.89
N MET A 154 -9.61 -10.13 -20.71
CA MET A 154 -8.79 -10.12 -19.50
C MET A 154 -7.55 -11.02 -19.65
N ASN A 155 -7.72 -12.21 -20.25
CA ASN A 155 -6.60 -13.10 -20.55
C ASN A 155 -5.61 -12.47 -21.55
N PHE A 156 -6.11 -11.76 -22.57
CA PHE A 156 -5.25 -11.03 -23.50
C PHE A 156 -4.47 -9.91 -22.80
N ILE A 157 -5.15 -9.09 -21.98
CA ILE A 157 -4.51 -7.99 -21.24
C ILE A 157 -3.45 -8.55 -20.26
N ASN A 158 -3.75 -9.63 -19.54
CA ASN A 158 -2.79 -10.26 -18.64
C ASN A 158 -1.54 -10.76 -19.37
N LYS A 159 -1.71 -11.33 -20.57
CA LYS A 159 -0.56 -11.74 -21.40
C LYS A 159 0.30 -10.55 -21.79
N GLN A 160 -0.30 -9.48 -22.30
CA GLN A 160 0.43 -8.25 -22.65
C GLN A 160 1.11 -7.63 -21.42
N TYR A 161 0.44 -7.68 -20.25
CA TYR A 161 0.98 -7.16 -19.00
C TYR A 161 2.24 -7.91 -18.56
N GLU A 162 2.23 -9.24 -18.59
CA GLU A 162 3.42 -10.04 -18.25
C GLU A 162 4.55 -9.81 -19.27
N GLU A 163 4.26 -9.69 -20.57
CA GLU A 163 5.27 -9.34 -21.59
C GLU A 163 5.92 -7.96 -21.31
N ILE A 164 5.11 -6.95 -21.00
CA ILE A 164 5.60 -5.60 -20.65
C ILE A 164 6.43 -5.64 -19.37
N LYS A 165 6.00 -6.40 -18.35
CA LYS A 165 6.71 -6.55 -17.09
C LYS A 165 8.08 -7.18 -17.28
N VAL A 166 8.18 -8.24 -18.07
CA VAL A 166 9.48 -8.84 -18.44
C VAL A 166 10.35 -7.83 -19.21
N GLY A 167 9.77 -7.07 -20.14
CA GLY A 167 10.47 -6.00 -20.84
C GLY A 167 11.01 -4.91 -19.91
N LEU A 168 10.22 -4.50 -18.91
CA LEU A 168 10.63 -3.53 -17.90
C LEU A 168 11.81 -4.03 -17.04
N ASP A 169 11.76 -5.30 -16.62
CA ASP A 169 12.84 -5.90 -15.83
C ASP A 169 14.14 -6.02 -16.62
N ASN A 170 14.06 -6.43 -17.89
CA ASN A 170 15.21 -6.47 -18.80
C ASN A 170 15.80 -5.07 -19.01
N MET A 171 14.98 -4.07 -19.32
CA MET A 171 15.44 -2.68 -19.48
C MET A 171 16.07 -2.12 -18.19
N LYS A 172 15.52 -2.47 -17.01
CA LYS A 172 16.07 -2.05 -15.72
C LYS A 172 17.45 -2.69 -15.49
N LYS A 173 17.61 -3.96 -15.85
CA LYS A 173 18.87 -4.69 -15.75
C LYS A 173 19.93 -4.11 -16.70
N GLU A 174 19.57 -3.90 -17.97
CA GLU A 174 20.46 -3.25 -18.96
C GLU A 174 20.91 -1.86 -18.50
N ARG A 175 19.98 -1.04 -17.98
CA ARG A 175 20.32 0.29 -17.44
C ARG A 175 21.33 0.20 -16.29
N GLN A 176 21.18 -0.80 -15.41
CA GLN A 176 22.12 -1.01 -14.31
C GLN A 176 23.50 -1.45 -14.82
N GLU A 177 23.55 -2.32 -15.82
CA GLU A 177 24.80 -2.78 -16.44
C GLU A 177 25.49 -1.65 -17.21
N GLN A 178 24.74 -0.87 -17.98
CA GLN A 178 25.24 0.33 -18.67
C GLN A 178 25.82 1.34 -17.68
N ARG A 179 25.15 1.60 -16.56
CA ARG A 179 25.65 2.51 -15.51
C ARG A 179 26.98 2.03 -14.94
N LYS A 180 27.11 0.72 -14.66
CA LYS A 180 28.39 0.13 -14.20
C LYS A 180 29.49 0.24 -15.26
N CYS A 181 29.14 0.04 -16.53
CA CYS A 181 30.08 0.18 -17.64
C CYS A 181 30.57 1.62 -17.77
N LEU A 182 29.66 2.59 -17.66
CA LEU A 182 29.96 4.01 -17.70
C LEU A 182 30.90 4.42 -16.57
N GLU A 183 30.62 4.00 -15.33
CA GLU A 183 31.49 4.22 -14.18
C GLU A 183 32.90 3.63 -14.41
N ASN A 184 32.98 2.41 -14.95
CA ASN A 184 34.26 1.79 -15.29
C ASN A 184 35.02 2.56 -16.39
N LEU A 185 34.32 3.08 -17.39
CA LEU A 185 34.92 3.88 -18.46
C LEU A 185 35.41 5.23 -17.93
N GLU A 186 34.64 5.90 -17.09
CA GLU A 186 35.04 7.14 -16.42
C GLU A 186 36.30 6.94 -15.59
N ASN A 187 36.37 5.86 -14.79
CA ASN A 187 37.56 5.50 -14.02
C ASN A 187 38.78 5.25 -14.93
N LYS A 188 38.60 4.54 -16.05
CA LYS A 188 39.68 4.33 -17.03
C LYS A 188 40.16 5.64 -17.66
N VAL A 189 39.24 6.54 -18.03
CA VAL A 189 39.59 7.85 -18.60
C VAL A 189 40.37 8.69 -17.59
N GLN A 190 39.94 8.68 -16.32
CA GLN A 190 40.62 9.37 -15.24
C GLN A 190 42.05 8.80 -15.00
N ASP A 191 42.20 7.48 -14.98
CA ASP A 191 43.50 6.82 -14.85
C ASP A 191 44.44 7.16 -16.02
N LEU A 192 43.91 7.17 -17.25
CA LEU A 192 44.67 7.55 -18.44
C LEU A 192 45.10 9.02 -18.37
N ALA A 193 44.22 9.93 -17.95
CA ALA A 193 44.53 11.34 -17.79
C ALA A 193 45.64 11.58 -16.76
N LEU A 194 45.64 10.84 -15.65
CA LEU A 194 46.70 10.89 -14.63
C LEU A 194 48.03 10.31 -15.14
N LYS A 195 47.99 9.15 -15.82
CA LYS A 195 49.20 8.49 -16.35
C LYS A 195 49.85 9.26 -17.49
N SER A 196 49.05 9.85 -18.38
CA SER A 196 49.51 10.60 -19.55
C SER A 196 50.41 11.78 -19.20
N ARG A 197 50.26 12.38 -18.02
CA ARG A 197 51.05 13.54 -17.56
C ARG A 197 51.82 13.25 -16.27
N SER A 198 52.20 12.00 -16.06
CA SER A 198 52.85 11.52 -14.83
C SER A 198 54.24 12.14 -14.55
N SER A 199 54.95 12.56 -15.60
CA SER A 199 56.24 13.26 -15.54
C SER A 199 56.12 14.79 -15.57
N CYS A 200 54.91 15.36 -15.43
CA CYS A 200 54.71 16.80 -15.44
C CYS A 200 54.78 17.42 -14.03
N ILE A 201 55.33 18.62 -13.94
CA ILE A 201 55.22 19.49 -12.77
C ILE A 201 54.48 20.78 -13.12
N GLU A 202 53.83 21.38 -12.14
CA GLU A 202 53.19 22.68 -12.25
C GLU A 202 53.93 23.70 -11.36
N VAL A 203 54.48 24.74 -11.97
CA VAL A 203 55.16 25.85 -11.29
C VAL A 203 54.24 27.07 -11.27
N ARG A 204 53.89 27.54 -10.07
CA ARG A 204 52.98 28.67 -9.84
C ARG A 204 53.74 29.90 -9.36
N ASN A 205 53.13 31.07 -9.56
CA ASN A 205 53.62 32.38 -9.13
C ASN A 205 54.93 32.83 -9.80
N ILE A 206 55.11 32.49 -11.08
CA ILE A 206 56.17 33.06 -11.90
C ILE A 206 55.58 34.22 -12.71
N PRO A 207 56.06 35.47 -12.54
CA PRO A 207 55.61 36.63 -13.32
C PRO A 207 55.67 36.39 -14.82
N LEU A 208 54.81 37.06 -15.59
CA LEU A 208 54.86 37.01 -17.05
C LEU A 208 55.98 37.93 -17.55
N LYS A 209 56.72 37.45 -18.54
CA LYS A 209 57.67 38.22 -19.33
C LYS A 209 57.03 38.60 -20.67
N ASP A 210 57.28 39.81 -21.17
CA ASP A 210 56.84 40.22 -22.50
C ASP A 210 57.49 39.34 -23.57
N LYS A 211 56.69 38.75 -24.46
CA LYS A 211 57.12 37.82 -25.53
C LYS A 211 57.96 36.63 -25.02
N GLU A 212 57.45 35.95 -24.01
CA GLU A 212 58.08 34.75 -23.45
C GLU A 212 58.10 33.55 -24.43
N THR A 213 59.25 32.91 -24.58
CA THR A 213 59.44 31.73 -25.43
C THR A 213 59.53 30.44 -24.60
N SER A 214 59.43 29.27 -25.26
CA SER A 214 59.64 27.97 -24.58
C SER A 214 61.05 27.84 -23.98
N VAL A 215 62.06 28.49 -24.58
CA VAL A 215 63.44 28.52 -24.07
C VAL A 215 63.52 29.31 -22.77
N ASP A 216 62.89 30.48 -22.68
CA ASP A 216 62.83 31.28 -21.44
C ASP A 216 62.18 30.48 -20.29
N LEU A 217 61.13 29.72 -20.61
CA LEU A 217 60.43 28.87 -19.65
C LEU A 217 61.31 27.70 -19.18
N ALA A 218 62.00 27.03 -20.11
CA ALA A 218 62.94 25.96 -19.79
C ALA A 218 64.09 26.47 -18.91
N ASP A 219 64.65 27.64 -19.22
CA ASP A 219 65.68 28.30 -18.41
C ASP A 219 65.19 28.60 -17.00
N THR A 220 63.92 29.03 -16.86
CA THR A 220 63.30 29.26 -15.55
C THR A 220 63.23 27.97 -14.73
N VAL A 221 62.83 26.86 -15.34
CA VAL A 221 62.80 25.54 -14.68
C VAL A 221 64.21 25.09 -14.30
N CYS A 222 65.21 25.32 -15.17
CA CYS A 222 66.61 24.99 -14.89
C CYS A 222 67.17 25.83 -13.73
N LYS A 223 66.85 27.13 -13.66
CA LYS A 223 67.21 28.02 -12.53
C LYS A 223 66.58 27.55 -11.22
N ILE A 224 65.32 27.10 -11.24
CA ILE A 224 64.67 26.49 -10.07
C ILE A 224 65.45 25.27 -9.62
N GLY A 225 65.79 24.36 -10.54
CA GLY A 225 66.62 23.19 -10.27
C GLY A 225 67.94 23.55 -9.56
N LYS A 226 68.70 24.48 -10.15
CA LYS A 226 69.98 24.95 -9.60
C LYS A 226 69.83 25.51 -8.19
N THR A 227 68.77 26.28 -7.93
CA THR A 227 68.48 26.86 -6.61
C THR A 227 68.24 25.80 -5.53
N VAL A 228 67.61 24.68 -5.90
CA VAL A 228 67.31 23.58 -4.98
C VAL A 228 68.37 22.48 -4.96
N GLY A 229 69.48 22.67 -5.69
CA GLY A 229 70.60 21.72 -5.72
C GLY A 229 70.44 20.55 -6.69
N ILE A 230 69.57 20.65 -7.71
CA ILE A 230 69.45 19.67 -8.79
C ILE A 230 69.91 20.28 -10.11
N ALA A 231 70.80 19.60 -10.81
CA ALA A 231 71.14 19.94 -12.19
C ALA A 231 70.02 19.46 -13.13
N ILE A 232 69.15 20.40 -13.52
CA ILE A 232 68.18 20.20 -14.60
C ILE A 232 68.75 20.83 -15.86
N SER A 233 68.85 20.05 -16.94
CA SER A 233 69.23 20.53 -18.26
C SER A 233 67.98 20.73 -19.14
N PRO A 234 68.04 21.61 -20.15
CA PRO A 234 66.94 21.74 -21.12
C PRO A 234 66.63 20.43 -21.86
N THR A 235 67.61 19.54 -22.00
CA THR A 235 67.45 18.21 -22.63
C THR A 235 66.71 17.21 -21.75
N ASP A 236 66.53 17.49 -20.45
CA ASP A 236 65.72 16.66 -19.55
C ASP A 236 64.21 16.96 -19.69
N LEU A 237 63.87 18.06 -20.37
CA LEU A 237 62.51 18.55 -20.56
C LEU A 237 62.01 18.17 -21.96
N ARG A 238 60.89 17.44 -21.99
CA ARG A 238 60.18 17.10 -23.24
C ARG A 238 59.41 18.30 -23.78
N ASP A 239 58.74 19.05 -22.90
CA ASP A 239 57.91 20.20 -23.26
C ASP A 239 57.75 21.16 -22.07
N VAL A 240 57.62 22.47 -22.35
CA VAL A 240 57.40 23.50 -21.33
C VAL A 240 56.50 24.60 -21.89
N TYR A 241 55.40 24.87 -21.20
CA TYR A 241 54.40 25.85 -21.64
C TYR A 241 53.64 26.47 -20.46
N ARG A 242 52.96 27.60 -20.69
CA ARG A 242 52.01 28.15 -19.71
C ARG A 242 50.60 27.64 -19.97
N LEU A 243 49.86 27.37 -18.91
CA LEU A 243 48.44 27.04 -19.02
C LEU A 243 47.64 28.21 -19.61
N PRO A 244 46.58 27.95 -20.39
CA PRO A 244 45.69 29.00 -20.88
C PRO A 244 44.98 29.69 -19.70
N GLY A 245 44.75 31.00 -19.82
CA GLY A 245 44.15 31.80 -18.75
C GLY A 245 43.78 33.21 -19.22
N LYS A 246 43.14 33.99 -18.34
CA LYS A 246 42.71 35.37 -18.63
C LYS A 246 43.91 36.28 -18.90
N HIS A 247 43.72 37.25 -19.79
CA HIS A 247 44.76 38.22 -20.12
C HIS A 247 45.22 38.99 -18.87
N GLY A 248 46.53 39.14 -18.68
CA GLY A 248 47.12 39.82 -17.51
C GLY A 248 47.15 39.01 -16.20
N SER A 249 46.59 37.80 -16.16
CA SER A 249 46.68 36.92 -14.98
C SER A 249 47.99 36.11 -14.97
N ILE A 250 48.54 35.84 -13.78
CA ILE A 250 49.71 34.97 -13.62
C ILE A 250 49.29 33.52 -13.95
N ARG A 251 49.80 33.00 -15.06
CA ARG A 251 49.49 31.65 -15.56
C ARG A 251 50.57 30.66 -15.12
N PRO A 252 50.23 29.50 -14.54
CA PRO A 252 51.20 28.50 -14.15
C PRO A 252 51.99 27.97 -15.36
N ILE A 253 53.26 27.63 -15.12
CA ILE A 253 54.12 26.95 -16.08
C ILE A 253 53.96 25.44 -15.84
N VAL A 254 53.77 24.68 -16.90
CA VAL A 254 53.82 23.21 -16.89
C VAL A 254 55.11 22.81 -17.57
N ALA A 255 55.88 21.94 -16.90
CA ALA A 255 57.10 21.36 -17.45
C ALA A 255 56.98 19.85 -17.44
N GLU A 256 57.11 19.23 -18.61
CA GLU A 256 57.10 17.78 -18.80
C GLU A 256 58.53 17.27 -18.88
N PHE A 257 58.91 16.39 -17.94
CA PHE A 257 60.21 15.73 -17.97
C PHE A 257 60.18 14.47 -18.85
N HIS A 258 61.32 14.09 -19.41
CA HIS A 258 61.47 12.81 -20.10
C HIS A 258 61.29 11.60 -19.18
N THR A 259 61.62 11.74 -17.88
CA THR A 259 61.51 10.68 -16.89
C THR A 259 60.71 11.11 -15.66
N VAL A 260 59.94 10.18 -15.10
CA VAL A 260 59.21 10.39 -13.85
C VAL A 260 60.19 10.55 -12.67
N GLN A 261 61.34 9.88 -12.72
CA GLN A 261 62.40 9.98 -11.72
C GLN A 261 62.92 11.41 -11.58
N MET A 262 63.18 12.11 -12.69
CA MET A 262 63.64 13.51 -12.64
C MET A 262 62.58 14.41 -11.99
N LYS A 263 61.31 14.20 -12.35
CA LYS A 263 60.18 14.90 -11.73
C LYS A 263 60.09 14.63 -10.22
N LEU A 264 60.21 13.37 -9.77
CA LEU A 264 60.16 13.01 -8.35
C LEU A 264 61.34 13.57 -7.56
N SER A 265 62.55 13.52 -8.13
CA SER A 265 63.75 14.12 -7.54
C SER A 265 63.58 15.63 -7.37
N THR A 266 63.08 16.30 -8.41
CA THR A 266 62.79 17.74 -8.41
C THR A 266 61.80 18.11 -7.31
N LEU A 267 60.65 17.43 -7.23
CA LEU A 267 59.64 17.70 -6.20
C LEU A 267 60.16 17.43 -4.79
N SER A 268 60.94 16.36 -4.60
CA SER A 268 61.51 16.00 -3.30
C SER A 268 62.53 17.03 -2.84
N SER A 269 63.39 17.51 -3.74
CA SER A 269 64.40 18.52 -3.41
C SER A 269 63.79 19.89 -3.15
N VAL A 270 62.74 20.30 -3.89
CA VAL A 270 61.99 21.52 -3.57
C VAL A 270 61.33 21.42 -2.19
N ARG A 271 60.76 20.27 -1.83
CA ARG A 271 60.17 20.05 -0.50
C ARG A 271 61.23 20.10 0.60
N ASN A 272 62.35 19.40 0.41
CA ASN A 272 63.46 19.38 1.37
C ASN A 272 64.07 20.77 1.55
N PHE A 273 64.29 21.49 0.45
CA PHE A 273 64.74 22.87 0.47
C PHE A 273 63.84 23.73 1.35
N ASN A 274 62.52 23.70 1.11
CA ASN A 274 61.56 24.51 1.88
C ASN A 274 61.40 24.07 3.35
N ASN A 275 61.54 22.78 3.65
CA ASN A 275 61.47 22.25 5.02
C ASN A 275 62.71 22.60 5.85
N ASN A 276 63.86 22.76 5.20
CA ASN A 276 65.12 23.14 5.86
C ASN A 276 65.20 24.64 6.18
N LYS A 277 64.25 25.45 5.72
CA LYS A 277 64.20 26.90 5.95
C LYS A 277 63.27 27.25 7.10
N ARG A 278 63.70 28.21 7.94
CA ARG A 278 62.95 28.59 9.16
C ARG A 278 61.92 29.66 8.86
N THR A 279 62.23 30.60 7.97
CA THR A 279 61.31 31.69 7.63
C THR A 279 60.64 31.47 6.28
N VAL A 280 59.50 32.14 6.07
CA VAL A 280 58.78 32.09 4.78
C VAL A 280 59.59 32.81 3.70
N GLU A 281 60.36 33.83 4.06
CA GLU A 281 61.25 34.54 3.16
C GLU A 281 62.33 33.63 2.55
N GLU A 282 62.91 32.75 3.35
CA GLU A 282 63.99 31.87 2.90
C GLU A 282 63.53 30.75 1.95
N LYS A 283 62.22 30.48 1.90
CA LYS A 283 61.63 29.48 1.00
C LYS A 283 61.75 29.92 -0.46
N LEU A 284 61.56 28.96 -1.36
CA LEU A 284 61.68 29.18 -2.81
C LEU A 284 60.86 30.40 -3.26
N ASN A 285 61.55 31.39 -3.82
CA ASN A 285 60.98 32.67 -4.21
C ASN A 285 61.66 33.19 -5.49
N THR A 286 61.06 34.19 -6.13
CA THR A 286 61.53 34.75 -7.42
C THR A 286 62.92 35.37 -7.34
N GLU A 287 63.31 35.91 -6.18
CA GLU A 287 64.63 36.51 -5.95
C GLU A 287 65.74 35.45 -5.95
N LEU A 288 65.53 34.32 -5.27
CA LEU A 288 66.47 33.19 -5.24
C LEU A 288 66.68 32.56 -6.63
N ILE A 289 65.65 32.60 -7.48
CA ILE A 289 65.69 32.07 -8.85
C ILE A 289 66.31 33.09 -9.83
N ASN A 290 66.67 34.30 -9.37
CA ASN A 290 67.16 35.41 -10.19
C ASN A 290 66.16 35.83 -11.28
N ILE A 291 64.88 35.96 -10.92
CA ILE A 291 63.84 36.51 -11.81
C ILE A 291 63.65 37.99 -11.49
N ALA A 292 63.71 38.84 -12.51
CA ALA A 292 63.52 40.28 -12.36
C ALA A 292 62.09 40.61 -11.90
N GLY A 293 61.97 41.55 -10.97
CA GLY A 293 60.68 42.06 -10.50
C GLY A 293 60.51 41.97 -8.99
N LYS A 294 59.25 42.04 -8.54
CA LYS A 294 58.91 41.95 -7.11
C LYS A 294 59.17 40.54 -6.59
N ARG A 295 59.69 40.45 -5.36
CA ARG A 295 59.85 39.19 -4.64
C ARG A 295 58.50 38.52 -4.40
N GLN A 296 58.34 37.28 -4.84
CA GLN A 296 57.12 36.48 -4.70
C GLN A 296 57.48 35.03 -4.41
N ALA A 297 56.67 34.35 -3.60
CA ALA A 297 56.84 32.93 -3.30
C ALA A 297 56.50 32.07 -4.51
N VAL A 298 57.39 31.13 -4.86
CA VAL A 298 57.24 30.21 -6.00
C VAL A 298 56.87 28.83 -5.49
N TYR A 299 55.80 28.26 -6.06
CA TYR A 299 55.31 26.94 -5.66
C TYR A 299 55.48 25.94 -6.79
N VAL A 300 56.14 24.82 -6.48
CA VAL A 300 56.27 23.69 -7.41
C VAL A 300 55.41 22.54 -6.88
N ALA A 301 54.48 22.07 -7.70
CA ALA A 301 53.56 21.00 -7.35
C ALA A 301 53.49 19.94 -8.44
N ASP A 302 52.91 18.80 -8.10
CA ASP A 302 52.54 17.78 -9.08
C ASP A 302 51.47 18.33 -10.03
N TYR A 303 51.55 18.00 -11.32
CA TYR A 303 50.53 18.41 -12.28
C TYR A 303 49.24 17.62 -12.05
N LEU A 304 48.12 18.33 -11.90
CA LEU A 304 46.80 17.73 -11.73
C LEU A 304 45.89 18.10 -12.91
N PRO A 305 45.23 17.12 -13.55
CA PRO A 305 44.14 17.38 -14.50
C PRO A 305 43.04 18.23 -13.87
N ALA A 306 42.21 18.88 -14.71
CA ALA A 306 41.16 19.79 -14.24
C ALA A 306 40.18 19.12 -13.27
N SER A 307 39.75 17.88 -13.56
CA SER A 307 38.90 17.06 -12.69
C SER A 307 39.55 16.86 -11.31
N SER A 308 40.79 16.40 -11.28
CA SER A 308 41.56 16.18 -10.05
C SER A 308 41.84 17.47 -9.29
N ARG A 309 42.06 18.59 -9.99
CA ARG A 309 42.27 19.91 -9.35
C ARG A 309 41.01 20.37 -8.62
N LYS A 310 39.83 20.19 -9.23
CA LYS A 310 38.53 20.43 -8.57
C LYS A 310 38.40 19.54 -7.33
N LEU A 311 38.66 18.25 -7.46
CA LEU A 311 38.59 17.30 -6.34
C LEU A 311 39.57 17.66 -5.22
N PHE A 312 40.79 18.09 -5.55
CA PHE A 312 41.80 18.48 -4.56
C PHE A 312 41.37 19.74 -3.80
N HIS A 313 40.79 20.74 -4.49
CA HIS A 313 40.22 21.91 -3.85
C HIS A 313 39.11 21.52 -2.86
N MET A 314 38.16 20.69 -3.30
CA MET A 314 37.08 20.18 -2.44
C MET A 314 37.63 19.39 -1.25
N SER A 315 38.66 18.57 -1.47
CA SER A 315 39.31 17.80 -0.40
C SER A 315 39.99 18.71 0.63
N ARG A 316 40.58 19.83 0.21
CA ARG A 316 41.18 20.83 1.10
C ARG A 316 40.13 21.55 1.93
N GLU A 317 39.00 21.90 1.33
CA GLU A 317 37.86 22.50 2.05
C GLU A 317 37.26 21.51 3.06
N TYR A 318 37.04 20.26 2.64
CA TYR A 318 36.60 19.19 3.53
C TYR A 318 37.57 18.97 4.70
N ALA A 319 38.88 18.98 4.43
CA ALA A 319 39.91 18.84 5.44
C ALA A 319 39.82 19.95 6.51
N LYS A 320 39.63 21.20 6.09
CA LYS A 320 39.45 22.33 7.01
C LYS A 320 38.18 22.18 7.85
N GLN A 321 37.07 21.79 7.23
CA GLN A 321 35.78 21.65 7.91
C GLN A 321 35.77 20.49 8.92
N ASN A 322 36.53 19.43 8.66
CA ASN A 322 36.51 18.19 9.45
C ASN A 322 37.80 17.97 10.25
N ASN A 323 38.60 19.03 10.47
CA ASN A 323 39.82 19.02 11.28
C ASN A 323 40.86 17.95 10.85
N PHE A 324 41.09 17.82 9.55
CA PHE A 324 42.23 17.05 9.04
C PHE A 324 43.47 17.94 8.97
N GLU A 325 44.56 17.54 9.63
CA GLU A 325 45.81 18.30 9.64
C GLU A 325 46.52 18.29 8.27
N TYR A 326 46.36 17.22 7.49
CA TYR A 326 47.10 17.04 6.25
C TYR A 326 46.19 16.74 5.06
N CYS A 327 46.41 17.49 3.99
CA CYS A 327 45.84 17.24 2.67
C CYS A 327 46.89 17.55 1.59
N TRP A 328 47.32 16.54 0.85
CA TRP A 328 48.40 16.64 -0.13
C TRP A 328 48.13 15.77 -1.37
N THR A 329 48.92 16.01 -2.42
CA THR A 329 48.92 15.18 -3.62
C THR A 329 50.26 14.47 -3.80
N SER A 330 50.21 13.25 -4.34
CA SER A 330 51.39 12.46 -4.67
C SER A 330 51.08 11.53 -5.85
N ASN A 331 51.86 11.64 -6.93
CA ASN A 331 51.68 10.87 -8.16
C ASN A 331 50.27 11.02 -8.73
N GLY A 332 49.74 12.24 -8.70
CA GLY A 332 48.37 12.54 -9.14
C GLY A 332 47.24 12.08 -8.19
N ASN A 333 47.55 11.31 -7.14
CA ASN A 333 46.58 10.88 -6.13
C ASN A 333 46.44 11.91 -5.00
N ILE A 334 45.24 12.05 -4.46
CA ILE A 334 44.93 12.99 -3.38
C ILE A 334 44.79 12.22 -2.07
N PHE A 335 45.47 12.69 -1.03
CA PHE A 335 45.47 12.05 0.29
C PHE A 335 45.01 13.01 1.38
N LEU A 336 44.28 12.45 2.34
CA LEU A 336 43.87 13.08 3.60
C LEU A 336 44.44 12.31 4.78
N ARG A 337 44.82 13.02 5.84
CA ARG A 337 45.20 12.41 7.12
C ARG A 337 44.80 13.32 8.28
N LYS A 338 44.20 12.74 9.32
CA LYS A 338 43.69 13.50 10.49
C LYS A 338 44.84 14.03 11.33
N LYS A 339 45.67 13.14 11.90
CA LYS A 339 46.86 13.52 12.68
C LYS A 339 48.12 12.82 12.18
N GLN A 340 49.27 13.30 12.61
CA GLN A 340 50.54 12.61 12.34
C GLN A 340 50.50 11.19 12.95
N GLY A 341 50.76 10.17 12.12
CA GLY A 341 50.69 8.76 12.51
C GLY A 341 49.38 8.05 12.14
N ASP A 342 48.30 8.80 11.85
CA ASP A 342 47.05 8.21 11.42
C ASP A 342 47.13 7.61 10.01
N LYS A 343 46.23 6.64 9.74
CA LYS A 343 46.07 6.05 8.42
C LYS A 343 45.74 7.14 7.39
N GLN A 344 46.49 7.15 6.28
CA GLN A 344 46.18 8.00 5.15
C GLN A 344 44.95 7.49 4.40
N ILE A 345 44.11 8.41 3.97
CA ILE A 345 42.87 8.16 3.22
C ILE A 345 43.09 8.66 1.80
N LEU A 346 42.93 7.77 0.82
CA LEU A 346 42.95 8.12 -0.60
C LEU A 346 41.58 8.68 -0.99
N VAL A 347 41.55 9.87 -1.56
CA VAL A 347 40.34 10.49 -2.11
C VAL A 347 40.35 10.30 -3.62
N SER A 348 39.60 9.32 -4.11
CA SER A 348 39.50 9.00 -5.54
C SER A 348 38.34 9.71 -6.25
N SER A 349 37.30 10.11 -5.52
CA SER A 349 36.10 10.74 -6.08
C SER A 349 35.42 11.68 -5.10
N GLU A 350 34.50 12.50 -5.60
CA GLU A 350 33.63 13.35 -4.77
C GLU A 350 32.75 12.51 -3.82
N GLN A 351 32.28 11.35 -4.28
CA GLN A 351 31.51 10.41 -3.46
C GLN A 351 32.31 9.91 -2.24
N CYS A 352 33.63 9.73 -2.38
CA CYS A 352 34.50 9.35 -1.27
C CYS A 352 34.43 10.38 -0.12
N LEU A 353 34.40 11.67 -0.42
CA LEU A 353 34.26 12.73 0.58
C LEU A 353 32.89 12.69 1.27
N LEU A 354 31.81 12.44 0.50
CA LEU A 354 30.45 12.31 1.04
C LEU A 354 30.34 11.11 2.00
N ASP A 355 30.93 9.98 1.63
CA ASP A 355 30.91 8.76 2.45
C ASP A 355 31.75 8.92 3.73
N LEU A 356 32.85 9.67 3.67
CA LEU A 356 33.62 10.06 4.86
C LEU A 356 32.83 10.96 5.81
N GLY A 357 32.02 11.87 5.26
CA GLY A 357 31.08 12.69 6.03
C GLY A 357 30.06 11.85 6.80
N LYS A 358 29.43 10.87 6.13
CA LYS A 358 28.44 9.98 6.77
C LYS A 358 29.02 9.18 7.94
N LYS A 359 30.24 8.65 7.80
CA LYS A 359 30.92 7.89 8.86
C LYS A 359 31.26 8.74 10.09
N CYS A 360 31.53 10.03 9.91
CA CYS A 360 31.79 10.93 11.03
C CYS A 360 30.53 11.22 11.85
N VAL A 361 29.34 11.24 11.22
CA VAL A 361 28.07 11.49 11.92
C VAL A 361 27.63 10.30 12.77
N THR A 362 27.92 9.06 12.34
CA THR A 362 27.51 7.84 13.07
C THR A 362 28.43 7.46 14.23
N SER A 363 29.50 8.22 14.49
CA SER A 363 30.51 7.90 15.50
C SER A 363 30.53 8.87 16.70
N ASN A 364 29.52 9.73 16.82
CA ASN A 364 29.33 10.65 17.95
C ASN A 364 28.21 10.19 18.87
#